data_AF-A0A420J0V4-F1
#
_entry.id   AF-A0A420J0V4-F1
#
_cell.length_a   1.000
_cell.length_b   1.000
_cell.length_c   1.000
_cell.angle_alpha   90.00
_cell.angle_beta   90.00
_cell.angle_gamma   90.00
#
_symmetry.space_group_name_H-M   'P 1'
#
loop_
_entity.id
_entity.type
_entity.pdbx_description
1 polymer ?
#
loop_
_entity_poly.entity_id
_entity_poly.type
_entity_poly.pdbx_seq_one_letter_code
_entity_poly.pdbx_strand_id
1 'polypeptide(L)'
;MGGLNLEVFKFSMYIMFPIAIMYYYGTNLDNRFSVPGFWPKPEESHRIPFDREEIKAELERLKKKRLELREKRLRDEATQKNDKNSS
;
A
#
# COMPACT_ATOMS: atom_id res chain seq x y z
N MET A 1 -6.07 -50.41 36.54
CA MET A 1 -4.87 -50.12 35.72
C MET A 1 -5.33 -49.83 34.29
N GLY A 2 -5.53 -48.55 33.95
CA GLY A 2 -5.90 -48.13 32.58
C GLY A 2 -5.10 -46.92 32.09
N GLY A 3 -4.00 -46.57 32.76
CA GLY A 3 -3.25 -45.32 32.53
C GLY A 3 -2.56 -45.26 31.17
N LEU A 4 -1.86 -46.33 30.77
CA LEU A 4 -1.12 -46.40 29.51
C LEU A 4 -2.01 -46.22 28.27
N ASN A 5 -3.20 -46.84 28.25
CA ASN A 5 -4.11 -46.73 27.10
C ASN A 5 -4.71 -45.32 26.98
N LEU A 6 -4.91 -44.63 28.10
CA LEU A 6 -5.45 -43.26 28.11
C LEU A 6 -4.40 -42.25 27.62
N GLU A 7 -3.14 -42.45 27.98
CA GLU A 7 -2.02 -41.60 27.53
C GLU A 7 -1.77 -41.75 26.03
N VAL A 8 -1.79 -42.98 25.51
CA VAL A 8 -1.67 -43.24 24.07
C VAL A 8 -2.83 -42.61 23.30
N PHE A 9 -4.07 -42.72 23.80
CA PHE A 9 -5.22 -42.08 23.17
C PHE A 9 -5.08 -40.55 23.12
N LYS A 10 -4.70 -39.91 24.22
CA LYS A 10 -4.49 -38.45 24.28
C LYS A 10 -3.38 -38.01 23.34
N PHE A 11 -2.29 -38.77 23.27
CA PHE A 11 -1.19 -38.52 22.35
C PHE A 11 -1.62 -38.62 20.89
N SER A 12 -2.33 -39.69 20.51
CA SER A 12 -2.87 -39.85 19.17
C SER A 12 -3.86 -38.74 18.81
N MET A 13 -4.73 -38.32 19.74
CA MET A 13 -5.65 -37.21 19.52
C MET A 13 -4.90 -35.90 19.27
N TYR A 14 -3.86 -35.61 20.05
CA TYR A 14 -3.06 -34.40 19.87
C TYR A 14 -2.21 -34.38 18.60
N ILE A 15 -1.88 -35.54 18.02
CA ILE A 15 -1.22 -35.61 16.71
C ILE A 15 -2.25 -35.54 15.57
N MET A 16 -3.33 -36.31 15.66
CA MET A 16 -4.34 -36.39 14.60
C MET A 16 -5.12 -35.09 14.45
N PHE A 17 -5.42 -34.39 15.54
CA PHE A 17 -6.18 -33.14 15.52
C PHE A 17 -5.51 -32.03 14.68
N PRO A 18 -4.24 -31.63 14.92
CA PRO A 18 -3.59 -30.62 14.10
C PRO A 18 -3.35 -31.09 12.67
N ILE A 19 -3.04 -32.37 12.45
CA ILE A 19 -2.85 -32.92 11.09
C ILE A 19 -4.15 -32.86 10.29
N ALA A 20 -5.28 -33.24 10.89
CA ALA A 20 -6.59 -33.21 10.23
C ALA A 20 -7.03 -31.76 9.92
N ILE A 21 -6.83 -30.83 10.86
CA ILE A 21 -7.09 -29.40 10.64
C ILE A 21 -6.22 -28.85 9.51
N MET A 22 -4.92 -29.19 9.51
CA MET A 22 -4.01 -28.80 8.44
C MET A 22 -4.36 -29.43 7.10
N TYR A 23 -4.83 -30.66 7.05
CA TYR A 23 -5.27 -31.26 5.79
C TYR A 23 -6.54 -30.58 5.24
N TYR A 24 -7.52 -30.33 6.11
CA TYR A 24 -8.79 -29.72 5.74
C TYR A 24 -8.66 -28.25 5.33
N TYR A 25 -7.92 -27.45 6.11
CA TYR A 25 -7.72 -26.04 5.82
C TYR A 25 -6.51 -25.79 4.92
N GLY A 26 -5.38 -26.46 5.15
CA GLY A 26 -4.07 -26.26 4.49
C GLY A 26 -4.09 -26.42 2.97
N THR A 27 -4.95 -27.29 2.45
CA THR A 27 -5.05 -27.52 0.99
C THR A 27 -5.91 -26.49 0.27
N ASN A 28 -6.68 -25.67 0.99
CA ASN A 28 -7.66 -24.72 0.43
C ASN A 28 -7.58 -23.32 1.07
N LEU A 29 -6.44 -22.96 1.68
CA LEU A 29 -6.27 -21.64 2.31
C LEU A 29 -6.46 -20.51 1.30
N ASP A 30 -5.89 -20.64 0.11
CA ASP A 30 -5.88 -19.58 -0.89
C ASP A 30 -7.30 -19.20 -1.32
N ASN A 31 -8.14 -20.18 -1.66
CA ASN A 31 -9.53 -19.92 -2.07
C ASN A 31 -10.45 -19.47 -0.91
N ARG A 32 -10.15 -19.89 0.33
CA ARG A 32 -10.98 -19.57 1.51
C ARG A 32 -10.62 -18.23 2.16
N PHE A 33 -9.37 -17.78 2.01
CA PHE A 33 -8.86 -16.54 2.62
C PHE A 33 -8.44 -15.48 1.61
N SER A 34 -8.49 -15.75 0.30
CA SER A 34 -8.31 -14.70 -0.71
C SER A 34 -9.47 -13.72 -0.62
N VAL A 35 -9.16 -12.44 -0.37
CA VAL A 35 -10.14 -11.37 -0.46
C VAL A 35 -10.30 -11.01 -1.94
N PRO A 36 -11.47 -11.24 -2.55
CA PRO A 36 -11.70 -10.85 -3.94
C PRO A 36 -11.60 -9.33 -4.04
N GLY A 37 -10.70 -8.84 -4.90
CA GLY A 37 -10.46 -7.41 -5.07
C GLY A 37 -9.54 -6.78 -4.02
N PHE A 38 -8.68 -7.57 -3.34
CA PHE A 38 -7.65 -7.03 -2.44
C PHE A 38 -6.77 -5.96 -3.12
N TRP A 39 -6.44 -6.18 -4.39
CA TRP A 39 -5.71 -5.22 -5.20
C TRP A 39 -6.68 -4.27 -5.91
N PRO A 40 -6.44 -2.95 -5.86
CA PRO A 40 -7.22 -2.00 -6.64
C PRO A 40 -7.12 -2.37 -8.12
N LYS A 41 -8.25 -2.25 -8.82
CA LYS A 41 -8.32 -2.64 -10.24
C LYS A 41 -7.29 -1.81 -11.02
N PRO A 42 -6.68 -2.35 -12.08
CA PRO A 42 -5.75 -1.60 -12.93
C PRO A 42 -6.39 -0.36 -13.60
N GLU A 43 -7.71 -0.26 -13.55
CA GLU A 43 -8.50 0.92 -13.95
C GLU A 43 -8.45 2.06 -12.91
N GLU A 44 -8.30 1.73 -11.62
CA GLU A 44 -8.18 2.67 -10.50
C GLU A 44 -6.72 3.03 -10.18
N SER A 45 -5.77 2.23 -10.67
CA SER A 45 -4.36 2.57 -10.60
C SER A 45 -4.06 3.72 -11.56
N HIS A 46 -3.45 4.79 -11.05
CA HIS A 46 -2.98 5.91 -11.86
C HIS A 46 -2.13 5.40 -13.03
N ARG A 47 -2.66 5.51 -14.25
CA ARG A 47 -1.90 5.23 -15.47
C ARG A 47 -0.90 6.36 -15.65
N ILE A 48 0.38 6.07 -15.44
CA ILE A 48 1.46 6.99 -15.78
C ILE A 48 1.35 7.27 -17.28
N PRO A 49 1.43 8.53 -17.74
CA PRO A 49 1.42 8.85 -19.17
C PRO A 49 2.48 8.01 -19.89
N PHE A 50 2.07 7.12 -20.78
CA PHE A 50 3.00 6.25 -21.52
C PHE A 50 3.50 6.91 -22.81
N ASP A 51 2.84 7.97 -23.27
CA ASP A 51 3.20 8.69 -24.48
C ASP A 51 4.21 9.82 -24.20
N ARG A 52 5.28 9.88 -25.00
CA ARG A 52 6.36 10.86 -24.86
C ARG A 52 5.85 12.30 -25.04
N GLU A 53 4.83 12.50 -25.86
CA GLU A 53 4.26 13.82 -26.10
C GLU A 53 3.47 14.32 -24.88
N GLU A 54 2.66 13.45 -24.29
CA GLU A 54 1.89 13.72 -23.07
C GLU A 54 2.81 14.01 -21.87
N ILE A 55 3.90 13.25 -21.72
CA ILE A 55 4.93 13.48 -20.69
C ILE A 55 5.54 14.87 -20.84
N LYS A 56 5.86 15.30 -22.07
CA LYS A 56 6.45 16.63 -22.32
C LYS A 56 5.46 17.75 -21.98
N ALA A 57 4.20 17.59 -22.36
CA ALA A 57 3.16 18.57 -22.07
C ALA A 57 2.95 18.75 -20.55
N GLU A 58 2.86 17.65 -19.79
CA GLU A 58 2.71 17.72 -18.33
C GLU A 58 3.99 18.26 -17.65
N LEU A 59 5.17 17.92 -18.18
CA LEU A 59 6.44 18.49 -17.69
C LEU A 59 6.52 20.00 -17.90
N GLU A 60 6.07 20.52 -19.04
CA GLU A 60 5.98 21.96 -19.29
C GLU A 60 4.99 22.64 -18.36
N ARG A 61 3.82 22.03 -18.12
CA ARG A 61 2.84 22.52 -17.15
C ARG A 61 3.43 22.64 -15.75
N LEU A 62 4.13 21.60 -15.29
CA LEU A 62 4.79 21.57 -13.98
C LEU A 62 5.93 22.60 -13.88
N LYS A 63 6.70 22.80 -14.95
CA LYS A 63 7.75 23.83 -15.01
C LYS A 63 7.17 25.24 -14.89
N LYS A 64 6.07 25.55 -15.59
CA LYS A 64 5.38 26.85 -15.50
C LYS A 64 4.87 27.10 -14.08
N LYS A 65 4.16 26.14 -13.49
CA LYS A 65 3.67 26.22 -12.11
C LYS A 65 4.81 26.46 -11.11
N ARG A 66 5.96 25.80 -11.29
CA ARG A 66 7.14 25.99 -10.43
C ARG A 66 7.71 27.40 -10.54
N LEU A 67 7.75 27.97 -11.74
CA LEU A 67 8.27 29.32 -11.98
C LEU A 67 7.35 30.36 -11.35
N GLU A 68 6.03 30.25 -11.54
CA GLU A 68 5.03 31.13 -10.94
C GLU A 68 5.11 31.15 -9.40
N LEU A 69 5.20 29.97 -8.77
CA LEU A 69 5.36 29.87 -7.31
C LEU A 69 6.69 30.47 -6.82
N ARG A 70 7.74 30.40 -7.63
CA ARG A 70 9.03 31.03 -7.31
C ARG A 70 8.93 32.56 -7.40
N GLU A 71 8.32 33.08 -8.46
CA GLU A 71 8.11 34.52 -8.62
C GLU A 71 7.26 35.10 -7.50
N LYS A 72 6.18 34.40 -7.12
CA LYS A 72 5.32 34.82 -6.01
C LYS A 72 6.12 34.93 -4.71
N ARG A 73 6.92 33.90 -4.36
CA ARG A 73 7.78 33.94 -3.17
C ARG A 73 8.77 35.11 -3.19
N LEU A 74 9.41 35.36 -4.33
CA LEU A 74 10.36 36.49 -4.45
C LEU A 74 9.67 37.85 -4.30
N ARG A 75 8.44 38.01 -4.81
CA ARG A 75 7.64 39.23 -4.62
C ARG A 75 7.26 39.40 -3.15
N ASP A 76 6.77 38.35 -2.50
CA ASP A 76 6.38 38.38 -1.09
C ASP A 76 7.58 38.72 -0.19
N GLU A 77 8.76 38.15 -0.48
CA GLU A 77 10.03 38.46 0.20
C GLU A 77 10.49 39.91 -0.04
N ALA A 78 10.35 40.42 -1.27
CA ALA A 78 10.71 41.81 -1.60
C ALA A 78 9.79 42.82 -0.90
N THR A 79 8.48 42.53 -0.83
CA THR A 79 7.50 43.38 -0.14
C THR A 79 7.78 43.43 1.37
N GLN A 80 7.99 42.26 1.99
CA GLN A 80 8.34 42.16 3.41
C GLN A 80 9.68 42.84 3.76
N LYS A 81 10.66 42.80 2.87
CA LYS A 81 11.95 43.48 3.07
C LYS A 81 11.83 45.00 2.97
N ASN A 82 10.94 45.50 2.11
CA ASN A 82 10.71 46.94 1.96
C ASN A 82 9.96 47.50 3.17
N ASP A 83 8.95 46.79 3.67
CA ASP A 83 8.16 47.21 4.85
C ASP A 83 9.02 47.26 6.13
N LYS A 84 10.00 46.34 6.27
CA LYS A 84 10.96 46.33 7.39
C LYS A 84 12.01 47.45 7.35
N ASN A 85 12.29 48.01 6.17
CA ASN A 85 13.25 49.11 6.01
C ASN A 85 12.58 50.49 6.13
N SER A 86 11.25 50.56 6.12
CA SER A 86 10.45 51.79 6.28
C SER A 86 9.86 51.99 7.68
N SER A 87 10.11 51.08 8.62
CA SER A 87 9.83 51.23 10.06
C SER A 87 11.13 51.47 10.83
#